data_AF-A0A930R9Y6-F1
#
_entry.id   AF-A0A930R9Y6-F1
#
_cell.length_a   1.000
_cell.length_b   1.000
_cell.length_c   1.000
_cell.angle_alpha   90.00
_cell.angle_beta   90.00
_cell.angle_gamma   90.00
#
_symmetry.space_group_name_H-M   'P 1'
#
loop_
_entity.id
_entity.type
_entity.pdbx_description
1 polymer ?
#
loop_
_entity_poly.entity_id
_entity_poly.type
_entity_poly.pdbx_seq_one_letter_code
_entity_poly.pdbx_strand_id
1 'polypeptide(L)'
;GFEEYQRRFPKDMPFELIEIPAGKRGKNADIKRILEQEGKAMLAACGKGKVVTLDIPGKPWTTPQLAEQLEGWKNDGRDVCLLIGGPEGLSPECKAVAEQSWSLSPLTLPHPLVRVVVAESLYRAWSLTTNHPYHRE
;
A
#
# COMPACT_ATOMS: atom_id res chain seq x y z
N GLY A 1 -8.63 -0.35 14.28
CA GLY A 1 -7.37 -0.02 13.59
C GLY A 1 -7.65 0.34 12.16
N PHE A 2 -7.42 -0.57 11.22
CA PHE A 2 -7.56 -0.29 9.78
C PHE A 2 -8.94 0.28 9.40
N GLU A 3 -10.02 -0.42 9.75
CA GLU A 3 -11.39 0.02 9.43
C GLU A 3 -11.73 1.39 10.02
N GLU A 4 -11.13 1.75 11.14
CA GLU A 4 -11.36 3.04 11.79
C GLU A 4 -10.85 4.18 10.92
N TYR A 5 -9.66 4.04 10.34
CA TYR A 5 -9.12 5.02 9.41
C TYR A 5 -9.79 4.95 8.04
N GLN A 6 -10.09 3.75 7.55
CA GLN A 6 -10.79 3.54 6.29
C GLN A 6 -12.11 4.32 6.23
N ARG A 7 -12.92 4.28 7.30
CA ARG A 7 -14.21 4.98 7.37
C ARG A 7 -14.10 6.51 7.39
N ARG A 8 -12.91 7.06 7.65
CA ARG A 8 -12.68 8.52 7.68
C ARG A 8 -12.40 9.10 6.29
N PHE A 9 -12.04 8.27 5.31
CA PHE A 9 -11.81 8.74 3.95
C PHE A 9 -13.10 9.30 3.35
N PRO A 10 -13.04 10.46 2.66
CA PRO A 10 -14.20 11.09 2.08
C PRO A 10 -14.66 10.35 0.81
N LYS A 11 -15.87 10.67 0.33
CA LYS A 11 -16.46 10.03 -0.85
C LYS A 11 -15.71 10.28 -2.15
N ASP A 12 -14.98 11.39 -2.24
CA ASP A 12 -14.16 11.78 -3.40
C ASP A 12 -12.76 11.14 -3.37
N MET A 13 -12.43 10.38 -2.33
CA MET A 13 -11.21 9.57 -2.24
C MET A 13 -11.52 8.23 -1.54
N PRO A 14 -12.26 7.32 -2.20
CA PRO A 14 -12.57 6.02 -1.62
C PRO A 14 -11.29 5.24 -1.33
N PHE A 15 -11.26 4.57 -0.16
CA PHE A 15 -10.14 3.75 0.26
C PHE A 15 -10.64 2.33 0.54
N GLU A 16 -10.14 1.38 -0.24
CA GLU A 16 -10.62 -0.01 -0.26
C GLU A 16 -9.51 -0.99 0.08
N LEU A 17 -9.91 -2.14 0.66
CA LEU A 17 -9.00 -3.25 0.95
C LEU A 17 -9.41 -4.46 0.13
N ILE A 18 -8.50 -4.92 -0.72
CA ILE A 18 -8.62 -6.20 -1.41
C ILE A 18 -7.64 -7.17 -0.77
N GLU A 19 -8.16 -8.22 -0.14
CA GLU A 19 -7.33 -9.25 0.47
C GLU A 19 -7.03 -10.37 -0.53
N ILE A 20 -5.74 -10.57 -0.80
CA ILE A 20 -5.26 -11.70 -1.60
C ILE A 20 -5.05 -12.90 -0.68
N PRO A 21 -5.67 -14.07 -0.95
CA PRO A 21 -5.48 -15.25 -0.13
C PRO A 21 -4.01 -15.70 -0.09
N ALA A 22 -3.48 -15.88 1.11
CA ALA A 22 -2.12 -16.38 1.28
C ALA A 22 -2.03 -17.86 0.86
N GLY A 23 -0.98 -18.20 0.10
CA GLY A 23 -0.67 -19.58 -0.24
C GLY A 23 -0.31 -20.41 0.99
N LYS A 24 -0.67 -21.70 0.98
CA LYS A 24 -0.37 -22.62 2.09
C LYS A 24 1.12 -22.94 2.14
N ARG A 25 1.78 -22.55 3.24
CA ARG A 25 3.21 -22.77 3.49
C ARG A 25 3.41 -24.02 4.35
N GLY A 26 3.52 -25.17 3.70
CA GLY A 26 3.85 -26.46 4.33
C GLY A 26 5.34 -26.83 4.24
N LYS A 27 5.74 -27.95 4.84
CA LYS A 27 7.14 -28.40 4.97
C LYS A 27 7.92 -28.49 3.64
N ASN A 28 7.25 -28.81 2.53
CA ASN A 28 7.83 -28.93 1.19
C ASN A 28 7.21 -27.93 0.20
N ALA A 29 6.69 -26.80 0.70
CA ALA A 29 6.04 -25.82 -0.16
C ALA A 29 7.07 -25.11 -1.05
N ASP A 30 6.72 -24.96 -2.32
CA ASP A 30 7.48 -24.11 -3.24
C ASP A 30 7.13 -22.65 -2.96
N ILE A 31 7.90 -22.05 -2.05
CA ILE A 31 7.71 -20.65 -1.62
C ILE A 31 7.81 -19.69 -2.79
N LYS A 32 8.69 -19.96 -3.75
CA LYS A 32 8.85 -19.12 -4.94
C LYS A 32 7.57 -19.13 -5.78
N ARG A 33 7.02 -20.31 -6.05
CA ARG A 33 5.76 -20.44 -6.79
C ARG A 33 4.59 -19.82 -6.05
N ILE A 34 4.52 -19.95 -4.73
CA ILE A 34 3.49 -19.30 -3.91
C ILE A 34 3.58 -17.78 -4.06
N LEU A 35 4.78 -17.22 -3.90
CA LEU A 35 5.01 -15.77 -4.02
C LEU A 35 4.65 -15.25 -5.42
N GLU A 36 4.97 -16.00 -6.48
CA GLU A 36 4.58 -15.67 -7.85
C GLU A 36 3.06 -15.69 -8.05
N GLN A 37 2.35 -16.66 -7.47
CA GLN A 37 0.88 -16.74 -7.54
C GLN A 37 0.21 -15.60 -6.77
N GLU A 38 0.69 -15.30 -5.55
CA GLU A 38 0.24 -14.16 -4.74
C GLU A 38 0.46 -12.85 -5.53
N GLY A 39 1.65 -12.66 -6.11
CA GLY A 39 1.99 -11.48 -6.91
C GLY A 39 1.07 -11.30 -8.13
N LYS A 40 0.82 -12.36 -8.89
CA LYS A 40 -0.11 -12.31 -10.03
C LYS A 40 -1.53 -11.94 -9.61
N ALA A 41 -2.01 -12.47 -8.49
CA ALA A 41 -3.32 -12.12 -7.96
C ALA A 41 -3.39 -10.66 -7.51
N MET A 42 -2.34 -10.14 -6.88
CA MET A 42 -2.23 -8.72 -6.53
C MET A 42 -2.31 -7.84 -7.77
N LEU A 43 -1.51 -8.12 -8.80
CA LEU A 43 -1.49 -7.34 -10.04
C LEU A 43 -2.80 -7.44 -10.82
N ALA A 44 -3.44 -8.60 -10.84
CA ALA A 44 -4.76 -8.76 -11.44
C ALA A 44 -5.81 -7.88 -10.75
N ALA A 45 -5.78 -7.78 -9.42
CA ALA A 45 -6.66 -6.89 -8.66
C ALA A 45 -6.39 -5.40 -8.93
N CYS A 46 -5.16 -5.04 -9.32
CA CYS A 46 -4.80 -3.66 -9.65
C CYS A 46 -5.35 -3.20 -11.01
N GLY A 47 -5.61 -4.13 -11.94
CA GLY A 47 -6.06 -3.80 -13.29
C GLY A 47 -5.08 -2.87 -14.01
N LYS A 48 -5.54 -1.65 -14.36
CA LYS A 48 -4.73 -0.61 -15.02
C LYS A 48 -4.30 0.51 -14.04
N GLY A 49 -4.52 0.31 -12.75
CA GLY A 49 -4.15 1.27 -11.71
C GLY A 49 -2.64 1.48 -11.62
N LYS A 50 -2.25 2.62 -11.06
CA LYS A 50 -0.87 2.94 -10.72
C LYS A 50 -0.40 2.03 -9.58
N VAL A 51 0.69 1.30 -9.77
CA VAL A 51 1.22 0.38 -8.75
C VAL A 51 2.23 1.10 -7.86
N VAL A 52 1.97 1.09 -6.54
CA VAL A 52 2.88 1.57 -5.49
C VAL A 52 3.15 0.43 -4.51
N THR A 53 4.40 0.01 -4.38
CA THR A 53 4.76 -1.09 -3.47
C THR A 53 5.14 -0.58 -2.09
N LEU A 54 4.73 -1.29 -1.04
CA LEU A 54 5.23 -1.11 0.32
C LEU A 54 6.42 -2.06 0.52
N ASP A 55 7.64 -1.51 0.54
CA ASP A 55 8.87 -2.28 0.64
C ASP A 55 9.91 -1.51 1.47
N ILE A 56 10.71 -2.23 2.26
CA ILE A 56 11.75 -1.63 3.13
C ILE A 56 12.75 -0.75 2.34
N PRO A 57 13.25 -1.12 1.15
CA PRO A 57 14.13 -0.28 0.33
C PRO A 57 13.39 0.84 -0.43
N GLY A 58 12.08 1.00 -0.24
CA GLY A 58 11.32 2.10 -0.84
C GLY A 58 11.74 3.48 -0.32
N LYS A 59 11.18 4.54 -0.90
CA LYS A 59 11.46 5.92 -0.47
C LYS A 59 10.89 6.16 0.94
N PRO A 60 11.67 6.68 1.89
CA PRO A 60 11.19 6.99 3.24
C PRO A 60 10.49 8.35 3.26
N TRP A 61 9.27 8.41 2.74
CA TRP A 61 8.52 9.67 2.66
C TRP A 61 8.13 10.20 4.03
N THR A 62 8.35 11.49 4.25
CA THR A 62 7.71 12.23 5.34
C THR A 62 6.24 12.48 5.03
N THR A 63 5.43 12.86 6.03
CA THR A 63 4.01 13.18 5.82
C THR A 63 3.78 14.27 4.76
N PRO A 64 4.52 15.40 4.74
CA PRO A 64 4.40 16.38 3.64
C PRO A 64 4.72 15.80 2.27
N GLN A 65 5.76 14.96 2.16
CA GLN A 65 6.11 14.30 0.89
C GLN A 65 5.03 13.31 0.46
N LEU A 66 4.40 12.59 1.38
CA LEU A 66 3.26 11.71 1.10
C LEU A 66 2.04 12.51 0.62
N ALA A 67 1.79 13.71 1.17
CA ALA A 67 0.76 14.61 0.69
C ALA A 67 1.04 15.09 -0.75
N GLU A 68 2.30 15.40 -1.09
CA GLU A 68 2.70 15.68 -2.47
C GLU A 68 2.48 14.49 -3.40
N GLN A 69 2.81 13.26 -2.96
CA GLN A 69 2.53 12.06 -3.75
C GLN A 69 1.03 11.89 -4.00
N LEU A 70 0.22 12.11 -2.95
CA LEU A 70 -1.23 11.99 -3.03
C LEU A 70 -1.84 12.98 -4.03
N GLU A 71 -1.40 14.24 -4.04
CA GLU A 71 -1.83 15.21 -5.06
C GLU A 71 -1.35 14.81 -6.47
N GLY A 72 -0.13 14.28 -6.59
CA GLY A 72 0.36 13.69 -7.84
C GLY A 72 -0.52 12.55 -8.35
N TRP A 73 -0.98 11.68 -7.46
CA TRP A 73 -1.88 10.58 -7.79
C TRP A 73 -3.26 11.06 -8.23
N LYS A 74 -3.83 12.07 -7.57
CA LYS A 74 -5.09 12.68 -8.00
C LYS A 74 -5.01 13.25 -9.41
N ASN A 75 -3.91 13.93 -9.73
CA ASN A 75 -3.69 14.52 -11.06
C ASN A 75 -3.46 13.46 -12.16
N ASP A 76 -2.92 12.29 -11.80
CA ASP A 76 -2.70 11.18 -12.73
C ASP A 76 -4.03 10.53 -13.17
N GLY A 77 -5.07 10.60 -12.33
CA GLY A 77 -6.44 10.20 -12.66
C GLY A 77 -6.69 8.68 -12.72
N ARG A 78 -5.65 7.85 -12.55
CA ARG A 78 -5.79 6.40 -12.35
C ARG A 78 -6.01 6.09 -10.87
N ASP A 79 -6.69 4.99 -10.59
CA ASP A 79 -6.70 4.41 -9.24
C ASP A 79 -5.26 4.04 -8.82
N VAL A 80 -4.95 4.16 -7.54
CA VAL A 80 -3.64 3.79 -6.97
C VAL A 80 -3.77 2.50 -6.19
N CYS A 81 -2.95 1.52 -6.57
CA CYS A 81 -2.89 0.23 -5.93
C CYS A 81 -1.66 0.14 -5.03
N LEU A 82 -1.90 0.06 -3.72
CA LEU A 82 -0.86 -0.02 -2.69
C LEU A 82 -0.61 -1.50 -2.34
N LEU A 83 0.48 -2.06 -2.83
CA LEU A 83 0.78 -3.48 -2.70
C LEU A 83 1.55 -3.75 -1.41
N ILE A 84 0.93 -4.51 -0.50
CA ILE A 84 1.53 -4.98 0.75
C ILE A 84 1.79 -6.48 0.62
N GLY A 85 3.06 -6.87 0.63
CA GLY A 85 3.48 -8.27 0.48
C GLY A 85 3.12 -9.15 1.68
N GLY A 86 3.18 -10.46 1.47
CA GLY A 86 3.11 -11.50 2.50
C GLY A 86 4.44 -11.65 3.26
N PRO A 87 4.60 -12.67 4.13
CA PRO A 87 5.77 -12.78 5.01
C PRO A 87 7.09 -12.85 4.27
N GLU A 88 7.07 -13.36 3.04
CA GLU A 88 8.20 -13.45 2.12
C GLU A 88 8.36 -12.21 1.22
N GLY A 89 7.54 -11.18 1.45
CA GLY A 89 7.55 -9.91 0.75
C GLY A 89 6.70 -9.90 -0.51
N LEU A 90 7.15 -9.12 -1.50
CA LEU A 90 6.52 -8.99 -2.81
C LEU A 90 7.26 -9.82 -3.85
N SER A 91 6.50 -10.38 -4.80
CA SER A 91 7.08 -11.08 -5.94
C SER A 91 8.00 -10.17 -6.77
N PRO A 92 9.00 -10.72 -7.47
CA PRO A 92 9.85 -9.95 -8.38
C PRO A 92 9.05 -9.18 -9.43
N GLU A 93 7.95 -9.77 -9.93
CA GLU A 93 7.05 -9.14 -10.90
C GLU A 93 6.37 -7.89 -10.33
N CYS A 94 5.83 -7.97 -9.10
CA CYS A 94 5.24 -6.82 -8.42
C CYS A 94 6.24 -5.67 -8.26
N LYS A 95 7.50 -5.99 -7.91
CA LYS A 95 8.56 -4.98 -7.76
C LYS A 95 8.96 -4.37 -9.11
N ALA A 96 8.98 -5.17 -10.17
CA ALA A 96 9.37 -4.72 -11.51
C ALA A 96 8.35 -3.77 -12.14
N VAL A 97 7.05 -3.98 -11.89
CA VAL A 97 5.97 -3.11 -12.43
C VAL A 97 5.66 -1.91 -11.54
N ALA A 98 6.23 -1.84 -10.35
CA ALA A 98 6.01 -0.74 -9.42
C ALA A 98 6.50 0.58 -10.02
N GLU A 99 5.60 1.55 -10.16
CA GLU A 99 5.98 2.91 -10.59
C GLU A 99 6.62 3.68 -9.43
N GLN A 100 6.25 3.35 -8.20
CA GLN A 100 6.83 3.90 -6.98
C GLN A 100 6.94 2.81 -5.92
N SER A 101 7.90 2.99 -5.01
CA SER A 101 8.06 2.14 -3.84
C SER A 101 8.21 3.01 -2.60
N TRP A 102 7.46 2.70 -1.55
CA TRP A 102 7.35 3.45 -0.31
C TRP A 102 7.82 2.60 0.86
N SER A 103 8.75 3.16 1.65
CA SER A 103 9.21 2.58 2.91
C SER A 103 8.57 3.32 4.09
N LEU A 104 7.89 2.56 4.95
CA LEU A 104 7.30 3.09 6.19
C LEU A 104 8.32 3.22 7.32
N SER A 105 9.35 2.38 7.29
CA SER A 105 10.32 2.23 8.36
C SER A 105 11.49 1.37 7.90
N PRO A 106 12.70 1.56 8.44
CA PRO A 106 13.77 0.56 8.33
C PRO A 106 13.45 -0.75 9.07
N LEU A 107 12.42 -0.78 9.92
CA LEU A 107 11.99 -1.97 10.65
C LEU A 107 11.19 -2.93 9.76
N THR A 108 11.33 -4.24 10.02
CA THR A 108 10.45 -5.26 9.46
C THR A 108 9.11 -5.25 10.20
N LEU A 109 8.10 -4.61 9.61
CA LEU A 109 6.77 -4.51 10.20
C LEU A 109 5.87 -5.70 9.82
N PRO A 110 5.08 -6.26 10.76
CA PRO A 110 4.08 -7.26 10.42
C PRO A 110 2.97 -6.64 9.59
N HIS A 111 2.48 -7.35 8.57
CA HIS A 111 1.58 -6.75 7.57
C HIS A 111 0.25 -6.24 8.14
N PRO A 112 -0.36 -6.85 9.17
CA PRO A 112 -1.52 -6.26 9.83
C PRO A 112 -1.24 -4.84 10.35
N LEU A 113 -0.03 -4.57 10.86
CA LEU A 113 0.38 -3.23 11.29
C LEU A 113 0.63 -2.31 10.09
N VAL A 114 1.29 -2.82 9.04
CA VAL A 114 1.51 -2.07 7.78
C VAL A 114 0.19 -1.52 7.25
N ARG A 115 -0.88 -2.34 7.20
CA ARG A 115 -2.21 -1.89 6.76
C ARG A 115 -2.72 -0.70 7.57
N VAL A 116 -2.61 -0.75 8.90
CA VAL A 116 -3.05 0.33 9.79
C VAL A 116 -2.24 1.61 9.57
N VAL A 117 -0.91 1.49 9.50
CA VAL A 117 -0.02 2.63 9.29
C VAL A 117 -0.27 3.28 7.93
N VAL A 118 -0.43 2.48 6.86
CA VAL A 118 -0.77 3.00 5.53
C VAL A 118 -2.08 3.78 5.56
N ALA A 119 -3.14 3.22 6.14
CA ALA A 119 -4.45 3.87 6.21
C ALA A 119 -4.39 5.20 7.00
N GLU A 120 -3.73 5.21 8.16
CA GLU A 120 -3.56 6.40 8.98
C GLU A 120 -2.74 7.47 8.25
N SER A 121 -1.59 7.08 7.69
CA SER A 121 -0.65 8.04 7.10
C SER A 121 -1.20 8.65 5.83
N LEU A 122 -1.97 7.89 5.04
CA LEU A 122 -2.69 8.42 3.89
C LEU A 122 -3.83 9.35 4.30
N TYR A 123 -4.57 9.02 5.36
CA TYR A 123 -5.60 9.90 5.90
C TYR A 123 -4.99 11.21 6.42
N ARG A 124 -3.84 11.14 7.09
CA ARG A 124 -3.07 12.30 7.52
C ARG A 124 -2.59 13.14 6.34
N ALA A 125 -2.03 12.52 5.31
CA ALA A 125 -1.62 13.19 4.08
C ALA A 125 -2.80 13.90 3.39
N TRP A 126 -3.94 13.22 3.26
CA TRP A 126 -5.18 13.81 2.76
C TRP A 126 -5.65 15.01 3.61
N SER A 127 -5.54 14.91 4.94
CA SER A 127 -5.95 15.99 5.84
C SER A 127 -5.08 17.25 5.68
N LEU A 128 -3.80 17.09 5.29
CA LEU A 128 -2.95 18.22 4.93
C LEU A 128 -3.42 18.88 3.63
N THR A 129 -3.74 18.10 2.60
CA THR A 129 -4.10 18.65 1.29
C THR A 129 -5.45 19.37 1.28
N THR A 130 -6.32 19.02 2.23
CA THR A 130 -7.64 19.65 2.41
C THR A 130 -7.67 20.69 3.53
N ASN A 131 -6.53 20.98 4.16
CA ASN A 131 -6.42 21.84 5.36
C ASN A 131 -7.37 21.42 6.50
N HIS A 132 -7.66 20.12 6.59
CA HIS A 132 -8.54 19.53 7.60
C HIS A 132 -7.82 19.47 8.96
N PRO A 133 -8.46 19.80 10.11
CA PRO A 133 -7.79 19.99 11.41
C PRO A 133 -6.92 18.82 11.90
N TYR A 134 -7.24 17.59 11.47
CA TYR A 134 -6.52 16.37 11.85
C TYR A 134 -5.00 16.43 11.58
N HIS A 135 -4.52 17.21 10.61
CA HIS A 135 -3.09 17.31 10.35
C HIS A 135 -2.27 17.96 11.47
N ARG A 136 -2.94 18.65 12.41
CA ARG A 136 -2.31 19.39 13.51
C ARG A 136 -2.16 18.57 14.79
N GLU A 137 -2.77 17.39 14.83
CA GLU A 137 -2.68 16.42 15.94
C GLU A 137 -1.62 15.36 15.64
#